data_AF-A0A7W8S163-F1
#
_entry.id   AF-A0A7W8S163-F1
#
_cell.length_a   1.000
_cell.length_b   1.000
_cell.length_c   1.000
_cell.angle_alpha   90.00
_cell.angle_beta   90.00
_cell.angle_gamma   90.00
#
_symmetry.space_group_name_H-M   'P 1'
#
loop_
_entity.id
_entity.type
_entity.pdbx_description
1 polymer ?
#
loop_
_entity_poly.entity_id
_entity_poly.type
_entity_poly.pdbx_seq_one_letter_code
_entity_poly.pdbx_strand_id
1 'polypeptide(L)'
;MERPGAQRWHEQTFPGVFRGQPEKEQALLRICLGTVVLIGYIAVAALQRTAAAYDTLGVVFAYVVFGVATYVAATAATGRPRLRLTVTTIADQALVMTALALGGRVALPLLWVVFWFLVGAGCRHGKRPLLLSCAVALAGVVILMHVEPWWRENLAVGLGIMLSIAATSVYLMALVHRLERQAATDPLTGLSNRTRLEQAIAKATAARDADKGQSVLLFIDLDGFKYVNDAYGHAVGDELLQCFANGLQTRIRRGDTV
;
A
#
# COMPACT_ATOMS: atom_id res chain seq x y z
N MET A 1 4.06 38.34 -5.79
CA MET A 1 3.59 37.65 -4.57
C MET A 1 3.10 36.27 -4.99
N GLU A 2 4.02 35.29 -5.03
CA GLU A 2 3.70 33.89 -5.29
C GLU A 2 4.26 33.07 -4.12
N ARG A 3 3.41 32.22 -3.53
CA ARG A 3 3.78 31.36 -2.40
C ARG A 3 4.61 30.18 -2.95
N PRO A 4 5.83 29.92 -2.44
CA PRO A 4 6.53 28.68 -2.76
C PRO A 4 5.77 27.50 -2.15
N GLY A 5 5.35 26.57 -3.01
CA GLY A 5 4.51 25.43 -2.64
C GLY A 5 5.15 24.52 -1.61
N ALA A 6 4.35 24.11 -0.64
CA ALA A 6 4.67 23.06 0.31
C ALA A 6 5.09 21.77 -0.42
N GLN A 7 6.38 21.44 -0.37
CA GLN A 7 6.90 20.16 -0.80
C GLN A 7 6.30 19.06 0.10
N ARG A 8 5.27 18.39 -0.41
CA ARG A 8 4.76 17.13 0.15
C ARG A 8 5.84 16.07 -0.11
N TRP A 9 6.65 15.77 0.90
CA TRP A 9 7.58 14.65 0.84
C TRP A 9 6.78 13.35 0.67
N HIS A 10 6.97 12.74 -0.49
CA HIS A 10 6.21 11.61 -1.01
C HIS A 10 6.66 10.28 -0.39
N GLU A 11 5.65 9.48 -0.07
CA GLU A 11 5.58 8.02 -0.15
C GLU A 11 6.80 7.38 -0.84
N GLN A 12 7.67 6.74 -0.06
CA GLN A 12 8.74 5.89 -0.56
C GLN A 12 8.14 4.57 -1.08
N THR A 13 7.69 4.54 -2.34
CA THR A 13 7.40 3.29 -3.06
C THR A 13 8.58 2.84 -3.94
N PHE A 14 8.53 1.57 -4.35
CA PHE A 14 9.54 0.73 -5.05
C PHE A 14 10.24 1.42 -6.26
N PRO A 15 11.36 0.86 -6.77
CA PRO A 15 12.57 1.61 -7.11
C PRO A 15 12.30 2.77 -8.06
N GLY A 16 12.36 4.01 -7.57
CA GLY A 16 12.75 5.27 -8.25
C GLY A 16 12.08 5.73 -9.55
N VAL A 17 11.52 4.85 -10.37
CA VAL A 17 11.13 5.06 -11.78
C VAL A 17 9.77 5.75 -11.89
N PHE A 18 8.87 5.60 -10.90
CA PHE A 18 7.51 6.15 -10.93
C PHE A 18 7.16 7.01 -9.70
N ARG A 19 8.10 7.82 -9.20
CA ARG A 19 7.83 8.77 -8.10
C ARG A 19 6.56 9.59 -8.39
N GLY A 20 5.55 9.44 -7.53
CA GLY A 20 4.31 10.22 -7.59
C GLY A 20 3.23 9.73 -8.56
N GLN A 21 3.36 8.55 -9.18
CA GLN A 21 2.36 7.98 -10.12
C GLN A 21 1.95 6.53 -9.77
N PRO A 22 1.26 6.30 -8.62
CA PRO A 22 0.99 4.96 -8.09
C PRO A 22 0.14 4.08 -9.02
N GLU A 23 -0.72 4.70 -9.84
CA GLU A 23 -1.59 3.96 -10.77
C GLU A 23 -0.82 3.35 -11.93
N LYS A 24 0.20 4.05 -12.45
CA LYS A 24 1.06 3.53 -13.51
C LYS A 24 1.97 2.44 -13.00
N GLU A 25 2.51 2.61 -11.79
CA GLU A 25 3.28 1.56 -11.11
C GLU A 25 2.45 0.28 -10.98
N GLN A 26 1.22 0.39 -10.46
CA GLN A 26 0.35 -0.77 -10.33
C GLN A 26 0.02 -1.39 -11.69
N ALA A 27 -0.36 -0.60 -12.69
CA ALA A 27 -0.68 -1.09 -14.02
C ALA A 27 0.51 -1.80 -14.70
N LEU A 28 1.71 -1.25 -14.57
CA LEU A 28 2.93 -1.87 -15.09
C LEU A 28 3.19 -3.22 -14.41
N LEU A 29 3.03 -3.31 -13.08
CA LEU A 29 3.15 -4.58 -12.37
C LEU A 29 2.15 -5.62 -12.87
N ARG A 30 0.90 -5.23 -13.16
CA ARG A 30 -0.10 -6.14 -13.76
C ARG A 30 0.36 -6.68 -15.10
N ILE A 31 0.88 -5.81 -15.96
CA ILE A 31 1.33 -6.16 -17.31
C ILE A 31 2.54 -7.10 -17.22
N CYS A 32 3.58 -6.72 -16.47
CA CYS A 32 4.80 -7.52 -16.36
C CYS A 32 4.52 -8.89 -15.75
N LEU A 33 3.88 -8.93 -14.58
CA LEU A 33 3.61 -10.18 -13.87
C LEU A 33 2.57 -11.02 -14.60
N GLY A 34 1.51 -10.39 -15.10
CA GLY A 34 0.46 -11.04 -15.87
C GLY A 34 1.00 -11.66 -17.16
N THR A 35 1.96 -11.03 -17.84
CA THR A 35 2.58 -11.58 -19.05
C THR A 35 3.41 -12.83 -18.74
N VAL A 36 4.14 -12.85 -17.63
CA VAL A 36 4.88 -14.05 -17.18
C VAL A 36 3.91 -15.20 -16.91
N VAL A 37 2.81 -14.93 -16.19
CA VAL A 37 1.76 -15.92 -15.92
C VAL A 37 1.09 -16.37 -17.23
N LEU A 38 0.82 -15.45 -18.16
CA LEU A 38 0.23 -15.74 -19.46
C LEU A 38 1.08 -16.72 -20.27
N ILE A 39 2.39 -16.50 -20.36
CA ILE A 39 3.31 -17.40 -21.05
C ILE A 39 3.27 -18.80 -20.44
N GLY A 40 3.27 -18.90 -19.10
CA GLY A 40 3.12 -20.18 -18.41
C GLY A 40 1.81 -20.89 -18.76
N TYR A 41 0.69 -20.16 -18.78
CA TYR A 41 -0.62 -20.74 -19.10
C TYR A 41 -0.81 -21.05 -20.59
N ILE A 42 -0.08 -20.40 -21.51
CA ILE A 42 -0.02 -20.81 -22.92
C ILE A 42 0.59 -22.21 -23.00
N ALA A 43 1.69 -22.46 -22.28
CA ALA A 43 2.31 -23.78 -22.25
C ALA A 43 1.38 -24.83 -21.62
N VAL A 44 0.72 -24.50 -20.50
CA VAL A 44 -0.25 -25.40 -19.85
C VAL A 44 -1.41 -25.74 -20.80
N ALA A 45 -1.97 -24.75 -21.50
CA ALA A 45 -3.04 -24.97 -22.46
C ALA A 45 -2.59 -25.83 -23.65
N ALA A 46 -1.38 -25.62 -24.16
CA ALA A 46 -0.81 -26.41 -25.25
C ALA A 46 -0.59 -27.88 -24.88
N LEU A 47 -0.18 -28.14 -23.62
CA LEU A 47 0.10 -29.47 -23.09
C LEU A 47 -1.16 -30.22 -22.68
N GLN A 48 -2.05 -29.60 -21.91
CA GLN A 48 -3.22 -30.27 -21.34
C GLN A 48 -4.42 -30.29 -22.29
N ARG A 49 -4.59 -29.26 -23.14
CA ARG A 49 -5.68 -29.12 -24.13
C ARG A 49 -7.09 -29.37 -23.57
N THR A 50 -7.32 -28.99 -22.31
CA THR A 50 -8.63 -29.09 -21.65
C THR A 50 -9.36 -27.75 -21.68
N ALA A 51 -10.70 -27.78 -21.61
CA ALA A 51 -11.52 -26.56 -21.53
C ALA A 51 -11.07 -25.66 -20.35
N ALA A 52 -10.87 -26.24 -19.17
CA ALA A 52 -10.38 -25.51 -18.00
C ALA A 52 -9.02 -24.80 -18.21
N ALA A 53 -8.11 -25.41 -18.98
CA ALA A 53 -6.84 -24.77 -19.30
C ALA A 53 -7.02 -23.56 -20.23
N TYR A 54 -7.91 -23.65 -21.22
CA TYR A 54 -8.24 -22.53 -22.11
C TYR A 54 -9.03 -21.43 -21.40
N ASP A 55 -9.97 -21.78 -20.52
CA ASP A 55 -10.72 -20.82 -19.71
C ASP A 55 -9.79 -20.04 -18.78
N THR A 56 -8.86 -20.73 -18.11
CA THR A 56 -7.84 -20.08 -17.26
C THR A 56 -6.96 -19.16 -18.10
N LEU A 57 -6.49 -19.62 -19.26
CA LEU A 57 -5.68 -18.83 -20.19
C LEU A 57 -6.43 -17.57 -20.64
N GLY A 58 -7.73 -17.68 -20.96
CA GLY A 58 -8.57 -16.56 -21.36
C GLY A 58 -8.71 -15.50 -20.28
N VAL A 59 -8.91 -15.90 -19.02
CA VAL A 59 -8.98 -14.96 -17.88
C VAL A 59 -7.62 -14.29 -17.63
N VAL A 60 -6.51 -15.04 -17.70
CA VAL A 60 -5.15 -14.48 -17.56
C VAL A 60 -4.85 -13.49 -18.69
N PHE A 61 -5.26 -13.79 -19.92
CA PHE A 61 -5.13 -12.86 -21.04
C PHE A 61 -5.95 -11.58 -20.80
N ALA A 62 -7.21 -11.72 -20.38
CA ALA A 62 -8.06 -10.58 -20.02
C ALA A 62 -7.43 -9.73 -18.89
N TYR A 63 -6.73 -10.35 -17.94
CA TYR A 63 -5.99 -9.66 -16.88
C TYR A 63 -4.85 -8.80 -17.43
N VAL A 64 -4.09 -9.29 -18.41
CA VAL A 64 -3.02 -8.50 -19.07
C VAL A 64 -3.63 -7.33 -19.85
N VAL A 65 -4.72 -7.56 -20.60
CA VAL A 65 -5.45 -6.49 -21.31
C VAL A 65 -5.98 -5.44 -20.33
N PHE A 66 -6.53 -5.86 -19.19
CA PHE A 66 -6.93 -4.96 -18.11
C PHE A 66 -5.75 -4.15 -17.56
N GLY A 67 -4.57 -4.75 -17.42
CA GLY A 67 -3.33 -4.05 -17.08
C GLY A 67 -3.00 -2.93 -18.07
N VAL A 68 -3.02 -3.22 -19.38
CA VAL A 68 -2.80 -2.23 -20.44
C VAL A 68 -3.85 -1.12 -20.41
N ALA A 69 -5.13 -1.49 -20.29
CA ALA A 69 -6.23 -0.53 -20.23
C ALA A 69 -6.10 0.42 -19.03
N THR A 70 -5.74 -0.11 -17.85
CA THR A 70 -5.51 0.71 -16.65
C THR A 70 -4.27 1.60 -16.77
N TYR A 71 -3.23 1.17 -17.49
CA TYR A 71 -2.07 2.00 -17.80
C TYR A 71 -2.43 3.18 -18.69
N VAL A 72 -3.15 2.93 -19.79
CA VAL A 72 -3.63 3.98 -20.70
C VAL A 72 -4.60 4.93 -19.99
N ALA A 73 -5.50 4.40 -19.16
CA ALA A 73 -6.38 5.25 -18.36
C ALA A 73 -5.58 6.14 -17.39
N ALA A 74 -4.48 5.64 -16.81
CA ALA A 74 -3.60 6.40 -15.93
C ALA A 74 -2.72 7.43 -16.66
N THR A 75 -2.52 7.31 -17.98
CA THR A 75 -1.85 8.35 -18.78
C THR A 75 -2.82 9.42 -19.27
N ALA A 76 -4.07 9.04 -19.59
CA ALA A 76 -5.05 9.94 -20.19
C ALA A 76 -5.94 10.68 -19.16
N ALA A 77 -6.20 10.09 -17.99
CA ALA A 77 -7.18 10.62 -17.05
C ALA A 77 -6.56 11.59 -16.02
N THR A 78 -7.09 12.80 -15.96
CA THR A 78 -6.85 13.76 -14.87
C THR A 78 -7.99 13.67 -13.85
N GLY A 79 -7.94 12.75 -12.89
CA GLY A 79 -8.99 12.67 -11.86
C GLY A 79 -8.94 11.50 -10.87
N ARG A 80 -9.54 11.76 -9.68
CA ARG A 80 -9.83 10.85 -8.53
C ARG A 80 -8.97 9.58 -8.41
N PRO A 81 -7.67 9.70 -8.10
CA PRO A 81 -6.76 8.55 -8.05
C PRO A 81 -7.13 7.51 -6.99
N ARG A 82 -7.67 7.94 -5.84
CA ARG A 82 -8.06 7.03 -4.75
C ARG A 82 -9.19 6.08 -5.12
N LEU A 83 -10.17 6.55 -5.89
CA LEU A 83 -11.30 5.73 -6.32
C LEU A 83 -10.83 4.67 -7.33
N ARG A 84 -10.02 5.08 -8.31
CA ARG A 84 -9.47 4.19 -9.33
C ARG A 84 -8.55 3.12 -8.75
N LEU A 85 -7.68 3.48 -7.81
CA LEU A 85 -6.85 2.49 -7.09
C LEU A 85 -7.71 1.47 -6.33
N THR A 86 -8.77 1.92 -5.65
CA THR A 86 -9.69 1.03 -4.94
C THR A 86 -10.41 0.08 -5.91
N VAL A 87 -11.01 0.62 -6.97
CA VAL A 87 -11.75 -0.16 -7.97
C VAL A 87 -10.83 -1.18 -8.65
N THR A 88 -9.64 -0.76 -9.05
CA THR A 88 -8.70 -1.67 -9.73
C THR A 88 -8.15 -2.75 -8.80
N THR A 89 -8.00 -2.48 -7.50
CA THR A 89 -7.63 -3.49 -6.50
C THR A 89 -8.74 -4.54 -6.32
N ILE A 90 -10.01 -4.13 -6.29
CA ILE A 90 -11.14 -5.08 -6.23
C ILE A 90 -11.17 -5.92 -7.52
N ALA A 91 -11.00 -5.28 -8.68
CA ALA A 91 -10.95 -5.97 -9.96
C ALA A 91 -9.80 -6.99 -10.06
N ASP A 92 -8.62 -6.65 -9.52
CA ASP A 92 -7.46 -7.55 -9.45
C ASP A 92 -7.81 -8.86 -8.74
N GLN A 93 -8.49 -8.77 -7.60
CA GLN A 93 -8.89 -9.94 -6.82
C GLN A 93 -10.02 -10.71 -7.47
N ALA A 94 -11.01 -10.01 -8.04
CA ALA A 94 -12.13 -10.63 -8.74
C ALA A 94 -11.65 -11.47 -9.93
N LEU A 95 -10.74 -10.95 -10.76
CA LEU A 95 -10.22 -11.67 -11.92
C LEU A 95 -9.47 -12.95 -11.53
N VAL A 96 -8.69 -12.94 -10.44
CA VAL A 96 -8.02 -14.16 -9.95
C VAL A 96 -9.04 -15.16 -9.40
N MET A 97 -10.07 -14.71 -8.68
CA MET A 97 -11.13 -15.61 -8.21
C MET A 97 -11.92 -16.21 -9.37
N THR A 98 -12.18 -15.45 -10.44
CA THR A 98 -12.78 -15.96 -11.67
C THR A 98 -11.89 -17.00 -12.34
N ALA A 99 -10.58 -16.77 -12.42
CA ALA A 99 -9.65 -17.76 -12.97
C ALA A 99 -9.66 -19.07 -12.17
N LEU A 100 -9.69 -18.98 -10.84
CA LEU A 100 -9.78 -20.16 -9.95
C LEU A 100 -11.12 -20.89 -10.07
N ALA A 101 -12.22 -20.15 -10.24
CA ALA A 101 -13.56 -20.72 -10.37
C ALA A 101 -13.77 -21.45 -11.70
N LEU A 102 -13.27 -20.89 -12.80
CA LEU A 102 -13.42 -21.48 -14.14
C LEU A 102 -12.36 -22.55 -14.43
N GLY A 103 -11.13 -22.33 -13.96
CA GLY A 103 -10.00 -23.23 -14.21
C GLY A 103 -9.91 -24.44 -13.28
N GLY A 104 -10.64 -24.42 -12.16
CA GLY A 104 -10.62 -25.46 -11.14
C GLY A 104 -9.19 -25.83 -10.74
N ARG A 105 -8.84 -27.13 -10.85
CA ARG A 105 -7.51 -27.65 -10.51
C ARG A 105 -6.37 -27.05 -11.33
N VAL A 106 -6.63 -26.69 -12.59
CA VAL A 106 -5.60 -26.14 -13.50
C VAL A 106 -5.19 -24.73 -13.08
N ALA A 107 -6.07 -24.00 -12.41
CA ALA A 107 -5.83 -22.65 -11.91
C ALA A 107 -5.16 -22.59 -10.53
N LEU A 108 -5.01 -23.72 -9.81
CA LEU A 108 -4.41 -23.74 -8.46
C LEU A 108 -3.02 -23.08 -8.35
N PRO A 109 -2.13 -23.16 -9.36
CA PRO A 109 -0.88 -22.41 -9.32
C PRO A 109 -1.06 -20.89 -9.22
N LEU A 110 -2.25 -20.31 -9.49
CA LEU A 110 -2.52 -18.89 -9.32
C LEU A 110 -2.79 -18.47 -7.86
N LEU A 111 -2.83 -19.40 -6.91
CA LEU A 111 -3.10 -19.09 -5.50
C LEU A 111 -2.12 -18.09 -4.89
N TRP A 112 -0.84 -18.10 -5.30
CA TRP A 112 0.14 -17.11 -4.83
C TRP A 112 -0.22 -15.68 -5.24
N VAL A 113 -0.97 -15.50 -6.35
CA VAL A 113 -1.39 -14.18 -6.85
C VAL A 113 -2.39 -13.53 -5.87
N VAL A 114 -3.20 -14.32 -5.16
CA VAL A 114 -4.09 -13.83 -4.10
C VAL A 114 -3.28 -13.13 -3.00
N PHE A 115 -2.17 -13.76 -2.57
CA PHE A 115 -1.28 -13.18 -1.57
C PHE A 115 -0.50 -11.98 -2.10
N TRP A 116 -0.09 -12.01 -3.37
CA TRP A 116 0.57 -10.87 -4.01
C TRP A 116 -0.28 -9.59 -3.94
N PHE A 117 -1.58 -9.68 -4.26
CA PHE A 117 -2.48 -8.53 -4.14
C PHE A 117 -2.70 -8.09 -2.71
N LEU A 118 -2.83 -9.05 -1.78
CA LEU A 118 -3.01 -8.77 -0.36
C LEU A 118 -1.82 -7.99 0.22
N VAL A 119 -0.61 -8.52 0.02
CA VAL A 119 0.65 -7.91 0.46
C VAL A 119 0.84 -6.55 -0.21
N GLY A 120 0.62 -6.50 -1.53
CA GLY A 120 0.75 -5.30 -2.33
C GLY A 120 -0.18 -4.17 -1.88
N ALA A 121 -1.44 -4.47 -1.56
CA ALA A 121 -2.41 -3.49 -1.10
C ALA A 121 -2.00 -2.86 0.26
N GLY A 122 -1.54 -3.70 1.20
CA GLY A 122 -1.15 -3.22 2.52
C GLY A 122 0.15 -2.44 2.57
N CYS A 123 1.18 -2.90 1.85
CA CYS A 123 2.47 -2.21 1.82
C CYS A 123 2.41 -0.88 1.06
N ARG A 124 1.62 -0.79 -0.02
CA ARG A 124 1.60 0.41 -0.87
C ARG A 124 0.63 1.50 -0.40
N HIS A 125 -0.51 1.12 0.17
CA HIS A 125 -1.61 2.06 0.42
C HIS A 125 -2.10 2.08 1.87
N GLY A 126 -1.43 1.35 2.76
CA GLY A 126 -1.67 1.36 4.20
C GLY A 126 -2.87 0.53 4.65
N LYS A 127 -3.40 0.86 5.84
CA LYS A 127 -4.32 -0.01 6.61
C LYS A 127 -5.69 -0.19 5.96
N ARG A 128 -6.31 0.87 5.43
CA ARG A 128 -7.68 0.78 4.89
C ARG A 128 -7.74 -0.14 3.65
N PRO A 129 -6.84 0.00 2.65
CA PRO A 129 -6.85 -0.88 1.48
C PRO A 129 -6.44 -2.32 1.81
N LEU A 130 -5.58 -2.54 2.82
CA LEU A 130 -5.29 -3.88 3.32
C LEU A 130 -6.53 -4.58 3.85
N LEU A 131 -7.32 -3.90 4.69
CA LEU A 131 -8.55 -4.45 5.25
C LEU A 131 -9.58 -4.77 4.16
N LEU A 132 -9.73 -3.86 3.18
CA LEU A 132 -10.58 -4.09 2.03
C LEU A 132 -10.13 -5.32 1.22
N SER A 133 -8.84 -5.40 0.91
CA SER A 133 -8.26 -6.52 0.15
C SER A 133 -8.40 -7.85 0.89
N CYS A 134 -8.22 -7.86 2.21
CA CYS A 134 -8.46 -9.02 3.05
C CYS A 134 -9.94 -9.47 2.98
N ALA A 135 -10.88 -8.53 3.17
CA ALA A 135 -12.31 -8.84 3.13
C ALA A 135 -12.75 -9.38 1.77
N VAL A 136 -12.31 -8.77 0.67
CA VAL A 136 -12.63 -9.22 -0.69
C VAL A 136 -12.00 -10.59 -0.98
N ALA A 137 -10.76 -10.83 -0.55
CA ALA A 137 -10.12 -12.13 -0.72
C ALA A 137 -10.85 -13.24 0.04
N LEU A 138 -11.22 -13.01 1.31
CA LEU A 138 -11.98 -13.97 2.12
C LEU A 138 -13.35 -14.26 1.50
N ALA A 139 -14.08 -13.23 1.09
CA ALA A 139 -15.35 -13.40 0.40
C ALA A 139 -15.20 -14.21 -0.90
N GLY A 140 -14.15 -13.93 -1.68
CA GLY A 140 -13.83 -14.68 -2.89
C GLY A 140 -13.58 -16.16 -2.63
N VAL A 141 -12.81 -16.51 -1.59
CA VAL A 141 -12.57 -17.92 -1.21
C VAL A 141 -13.86 -18.60 -0.75
N VAL A 142 -14.70 -17.92 0.03
CA VAL A 142 -16.01 -18.47 0.44
C VAL A 142 -16.88 -18.76 -0.78
N ILE A 143 -16.98 -17.82 -1.73
CA ILE A 143 -17.74 -18.03 -2.97
C ILE A 143 -17.17 -19.21 -3.75
N LEU A 144 -15.85 -19.29 -3.88
CA LEU A 144 -15.17 -20.37 -4.59
C LEU A 144 -15.47 -21.75 -3.99
N MET A 145 -15.49 -21.84 -2.65
CA MET A 145 -15.88 -23.04 -1.90
C MET A 145 -17.33 -23.46 -2.10
N HIS A 146 -18.21 -22.59 -2.62
CA HIS A 146 -19.60 -22.94 -2.93
C HIS A 146 -19.83 -23.22 -4.42
N VAL A 147 -19.11 -22.52 -5.29
CA VAL A 147 -19.33 -22.57 -6.75
C VAL A 147 -18.55 -23.72 -7.39
N GLU A 148 -17.29 -23.92 -7.02
CA GLU A 148 -16.41 -24.85 -7.71
C GLU A 148 -16.43 -26.25 -7.03
N PRO A 149 -16.58 -27.36 -7.79
CA PRO A 149 -16.72 -28.71 -7.21
C PRO A 149 -15.50 -29.21 -6.42
N TRP A 150 -14.28 -29.02 -6.92
CA TRP A 150 -13.06 -29.43 -6.25
C TRP A 150 -12.89 -28.72 -4.89
N TRP A 151 -13.22 -27.43 -4.80
CA TRP A 151 -13.17 -26.67 -3.55
C TRP A 151 -14.23 -27.13 -2.55
N ARG A 152 -15.43 -27.53 -3.03
CA ARG A 152 -16.48 -28.14 -2.19
C ARG A 152 -16.03 -29.46 -1.58
N GLU A 153 -15.29 -30.27 -2.34
CA GLU A 153 -14.74 -31.54 -1.85
C GLU A 153 -13.54 -31.35 -0.93
N ASN A 154 -12.80 -30.24 -1.07
CA ASN A 154 -11.55 -29.97 -0.35
C ASN A 154 -11.65 -28.78 0.60
N LEU A 155 -12.69 -28.74 1.45
CA LEU A 155 -12.97 -27.63 2.37
C LEU A 155 -11.78 -27.26 3.27
N ALA A 156 -10.98 -28.24 3.68
CA ALA A 156 -9.78 -28.02 4.50
C ALA A 156 -8.76 -27.09 3.81
N VAL A 157 -8.61 -27.17 2.49
CA VAL A 157 -7.74 -26.29 1.71
C VAL A 157 -8.26 -24.85 1.73
N GLY A 158 -9.58 -24.68 1.53
CA GLY A 158 -10.25 -23.37 1.64
C GLY A 158 -10.07 -22.73 3.01
N LEU A 159 -10.29 -23.50 4.08
CA LEU A 159 -10.06 -23.05 5.45
C LEU A 159 -8.60 -22.65 5.69
N GLY A 160 -7.64 -23.46 5.23
CA GLY A 160 -6.21 -23.17 5.35
C GLY A 160 -5.80 -21.87 4.64
N ILE A 161 -6.36 -21.61 3.46
CA ILE A 161 -6.10 -20.38 2.70
C ILE A 161 -6.74 -19.18 3.39
N MET A 162 -7.98 -19.29 3.90
CA MET A 162 -8.62 -18.22 4.66
C MET A 162 -7.83 -17.87 5.93
N LEU A 163 -7.36 -18.88 6.67
CA LEU A 163 -6.50 -18.67 7.83
C LEU A 163 -5.20 -17.98 7.43
N SER A 164 -4.60 -18.39 6.32
CA SER A 164 -3.36 -17.78 5.79
C SER A 164 -3.56 -16.32 5.38
N ILE A 165 -4.67 -15.99 4.71
CA ILE A 165 -5.05 -14.61 4.35
C ILE A 165 -5.22 -13.75 5.60
N ALA A 166 -5.97 -14.25 6.59
CA ALA A 166 -6.22 -13.54 7.83
C ALA A 166 -4.91 -13.32 8.63
N ALA A 167 -4.12 -14.39 8.82
CA ALA A 167 -2.86 -14.34 9.56
C ALA A 167 -1.84 -13.40 8.88
N THR A 168 -1.69 -13.50 7.56
CA THR A 168 -0.79 -12.63 6.78
C THR A 168 -1.23 -11.16 6.88
N SER A 169 -2.54 -10.90 6.82
CA SER A 169 -3.08 -9.53 6.95
C SER A 169 -2.78 -8.94 8.32
N VAL A 170 -3.00 -9.71 9.39
CA VAL A 170 -2.71 -9.27 10.78
C VAL A 170 -1.21 -9.03 10.96
N TYR A 171 -0.38 -9.95 10.46
CA TYR A 171 1.07 -9.83 10.52
C TYR A 171 1.57 -8.59 9.79
N LEU A 172 1.14 -8.37 8.55
CA LEU A 172 1.51 -7.19 7.76
C LEU A 172 1.04 -5.90 8.43
N MET A 173 -0.18 -5.87 8.96
CA MET A 173 -0.68 -4.69 9.67
C MET A 173 0.18 -4.38 10.90
N ALA A 174 0.61 -5.39 11.65
CA ALA A 174 1.50 -5.22 12.79
C ALA A 174 2.91 -4.77 12.36
N LEU A 175 3.45 -5.34 11.28
CA LEU A 175 4.78 -5.01 10.76
C LEU A 175 4.82 -3.58 10.23
N VAL A 176 3.88 -3.20 9.37
CA VAL A 176 3.75 -1.82 8.85
C VAL A 176 3.62 -0.83 10.00
N HIS A 177 2.80 -1.14 11.01
CA HIS A 177 2.65 -0.27 12.18
C HIS A 177 3.93 -0.16 13.03
N ARG A 178 4.75 -1.23 13.11
CA ARG A 178 6.06 -1.19 13.78
C ARG A 178 7.06 -0.35 12.98
N LEU A 179 7.11 -0.51 11.66
CA LEU A 179 7.97 0.27 10.79
C LEU A 179 7.60 1.75 10.80
N GLU A 180 6.30 2.07 10.76
CA GLU A 180 5.80 3.45 10.94
C GLU A 180 6.24 4.04 12.28
N ARG A 181 6.25 3.24 13.36
CA ARG A 181 6.72 3.66 14.68
C ARG A 181 8.24 3.82 14.78
N GLN A 182 9.01 2.98 14.10
CA GLN A 182 10.47 3.08 14.08
C GLN A 182 10.94 4.25 13.21
N ALA A 183 10.20 4.56 12.14
CA ALA A 183 10.42 5.73 11.31
C ALA A 183 9.86 7.03 11.93
N ALA A 184 9.28 6.98 13.15
CA ALA A 184 8.52 8.08 13.75
C ALA A 184 9.37 9.25 14.27
N THR A 185 10.68 9.20 14.06
CA THR A 185 11.61 10.27 14.43
C THR A 185 12.33 10.77 13.19
N ASP A 186 12.60 12.07 13.15
CA ASP A 186 13.47 12.67 12.16
C ASP A 186 14.91 12.19 12.41
N PRO A 187 15.60 11.59 11.41
CA PRO A 187 16.90 10.99 11.62
C PRO A 187 18.01 12.01 11.89
N LEU A 188 17.83 13.27 11.47
CA LEU A 188 18.82 14.32 11.69
C LEU A 188 18.73 14.85 13.12
N THR A 189 17.52 15.17 13.60
CA THR A 189 17.28 15.89 14.86
C THR A 189 16.84 14.98 16.01
N GLY A 190 16.39 13.75 15.73
CA GLY A 190 15.80 12.84 16.71
C GLY A 190 14.41 13.25 17.21
N LEU A 191 13.86 14.37 16.75
CA LEU A 191 12.50 14.85 17.08
C LEU A 191 11.43 13.97 16.44
N SER A 192 10.18 14.14 16.84
CA SER A 192 9.06 13.48 16.18
C SER A 192 9.00 13.88 14.72
N ASN A 193 8.92 12.90 13.83
CA ASN A 193 8.68 13.21 12.44
C ASN A 193 7.24 13.74 12.25
N ARG A 194 6.96 14.22 11.04
CA ARG A 194 5.63 14.72 10.68
C ARG A 194 4.50 13.71 10.96
N THR A 195 4.71 12.42 10.71
CA THR A 195 3.69 11.39 10.95
C THR A 195 3.32 11.29 12.44
N ARG A 196 4.32 11.36 13.32
CA ARG A 196 4.10 11.33 14.77
C ARG A 196 3.43 12.60 15.27
N LEU A 197 3.78 13.77 14.71
CA LEU A 197 3.08 15.02 14.97
C LEU A 197 1.60 14.95 14.54
N GLU A 198 1.30 14.46 13.33
CA GLU A 198 -0.07 14.30 12.83
C GLU A 198 -0.88 13.32 13.71
N GLN A 199 -0.27 12.22 14.18
CA GLN A 199 -0.90 11.30 15.13
C GLN A 199 -1.15 11.95 16.49
N ALA A 200 -0.24 12.78 16.98
CA ALA A 200 -0.42 13.51 18.24
C ALA A 200 -1.57 14.53 18.13
N ILE A 201 -1.66 15.27 17.02
CA ILE A 201 -2.76 16.18 16.72
C ILE A 201 -4.10 15.42 16.64
N ALA A 202 -4.14 14.28 15.94
CA ALA A 202 -5.35 13.47 15.84
C ALA A 202 -5.82 12.95 17.21
N LYS A 203 -4.89 12.57 18.10
CA LYS A 203 -5.23 12.16 19.47
C LYS A 203 -5.71 13.33 20.32
N ALA A 204 -5.03 14.49 20.23
CA ALA A 204 -5.41 15.70 20.97
C ALA A 204 -6.79 16.21 20.55
N THR A 205 -7.13 16.13 19.26
CA THR A 205 -8.44 16.56 18.73
C THR A 205 -9.57 15.54 18.94
N ALA A 206 -9.25 14.25 19.07
CA ALA A 206 -10.24 13.21 19.35
C ALA A 206 -10.68 13.17 20.82
N ALA A 207 -9.88 13.71 21.74
CA ALA A 207 -10.22 13.81 23.15
C ALA A 207 -11.33 14.85 23.37
N ARG A 208 -12.60 14.41 23.33
CA ARG A 208 -13.81 15.21 23.58
C ARG A 208 -14.21 15.29 25.06
N ASP A 209 -13.33 14.90 25.98
CA ASP A 209 -13.63 15.05 27.41
C ASP A 209 -13.51 16.52 27.79
N ALA A 210 -14.60 17.10 28.30
CA ALA A 210 -14.69 18.47 28.79
C ALA A 210 -13.67 18.81 29.90
N ASP A 211 -12.95 17.81 30.42
CA ASP A 211 -11.97 17.88 31.50
C ASP A 211 -10.50 17.95 31.01
N LYS A 212 -10.27 17.79 29.70
CA LYS A 212 -8.92 17.89 29.10
C LYS A 212 -8.78 19.28 28.47
N GLY A 213 -7.96 20.12 29.10
CA GLY A 213 -7.76 21.53 28.72
C GLY A 213 -7.36 21.78 27.26
N GLN A 214 -7.24 23.06 26.90
CA GLN A 214 -6.91 23.49 25.55
C GLN A 214 -5.56 22.96 25.08
N SER A 215 -5.50 22.44 23.85
CA SER A 215 -4.26 22.06 23.17
C SER A 215 -3.77 23.22 22.30
N VAL A 216 -2.46 23.49 22.32
CA VAL A 216 -1.82 24.51 21.48
C VAL A 216 -0.89 23.83 20.48
N LEU A 217 -1.00 24.24 19.21
CA LEU A 217 -0.05 23.87 18.16
C LEU A 217 0.85 25.07 17.86
N LEU A 218 2.16 24.90 18.00
CA LEU A 218 3.15 25.92 17.69
C LEU A 218 3.95 25.51 16.46
N PHE A 219 4.12 26.44 15.53
CA PHE A 219 4.96 26.24 14.35
C PHE A 219 6.14 27.21 14.47
N ILE A 220 7.37 26.67 14.49
CA ILE A 220 8.60 27.43 14.69
C ILE A 220 9.43 27.33 13.43
N ASP A 221 9.85 28.47 12.89
CA ASP A 221 10.77 28.58 11.77
C ASP A 221 12.08 29.22 12.26
N LEU A 222 13.22 28.80 11.71
CA LEU A 222 14.53 29.34 12.07
C LEU A 222 14.88 30.49 11.11
N ASP A 223 14.76 31.71 11.61
CA ASP A 223 15.09 32.91 10.83
C ASP A 223 16.54 32.86 10.32
N GLY A 224 16.72 33.12 9.02
CA GLY A 224 18.05 33.16 8.40
C GLY A 224 18.71 31.80 8.20
N PHE A 225 18.04 30.67 8.45
CA PHE A 225 18.64 29.33 8.30
C PHE A 225 19.22 29.08 6.89
N LYS A 226 18.55 29.58 5.84
CA LYS A 226 19.05 29.48 4.47
C LYS A 226 20.41 30.17 4.29
N TYR A 227 20.62 31.33 4.91
CA TYR A 227 21.90 32.03 4.86
C TYR A 227 23.02 31.19 5.49
N VAL A 228 22.73 30.49 6.58
CA VAL A 228 23.72 29.58 7.21
C VAL A 228 24.12 28.47 6.26
N ASN A 229 23.14 27.83 5.59
CA ASN A 229 23.41 26.82 4.57
C ASN A 229 24.24 27.37 3.40
N ASP A 230 23.90 28.56 2.91
CA ASP A 230 24.54 29.16 1.74
C ASP A 230 25.98 29.65 2.06
N ALA A 231 26.22 30.14 3.28
CA ALA A 231 27.51 30.70 3.70
C ALA A 231 28.48 29.66 4.28
N TYR A 232 27.98 28.65 5.00
CA TYR A 232 28.81 27.69 5.74
C TYR A 232 28.60 26.23 5.32
N GLY A 233 27.70 25.98 4.36
CA GLY A 233 27.40 24.65 3.84
C GLY A 233 26.36 23.88 4.65
N HIS A 234 25.74 22.90 4.01
CA HIS A 234 24.65 22.10 4.59
C HIS A 234 25.04 21.35 5.87
N ALA A 235 26.29 20.87 6.00
CA ALA A 235 26.73 20.16 7.19
C ALA A 235 26.65 21.05 8.47
N VAL A 236 27.00 22.33 8.35
CA VAL A 236 26.90 23.30 9.47
C VAL A 236 25.43 23.64 9.75
N GLY A 237 24.59 23.71 8.73
CA GLY A 237 23.14 23.82 8.90
C GLY A 237 22.54 22.63 9.64
N ASP A 238 22.97 21.41 9.31
CA ASP A 238 22.55 20.18 9.97
C ASP A 238 22.95 20.16 11.47
N GLU A 239 24.17 20.58 11.79
CA GLU A 239 24.61 20.77 13.19
C GLU A 239 23.75 21.81 13.93
N LEU A 240 23.43 22.93 13.29
CA LEU A 240 22.55 23.95 13.86
C LEU A 240 21.16 23.38 14.18
N LEU A 241 20.59 22.60 13.25
CA LEU A 241 19.30 21.92 13.47
C LEU A 241 19.35 20.94 14.63
N GLN A 242 20.43 20.16 14.75
CA GLN A 242 20.65 19.24 15.87
C GLN A 242 20.75 19.98 17.21
N CYS A 243 21.52 21.08 17.26
CA CYS A 243 21.64 21.92 18.45
C CYS A 243 20.28 22.54 18.85
N PHE A 244 19.54 23.07 17.88
CA PHE A 244 18.21 23.62 18.13
C PHE A 244 17.24 22.56 18.66
N ALA A 245 17.20 21.39 18.04
CA ALA A 245 16.37 20.27 18.46
C ALA A 245 16.67 19.82 19.89
N ASN A 246 17.94 19.63 20.24
CA ASN A 246 18.36 19.31 21.60
C ASN A 246 18.00 20.42 22.59
N GLY A 247 18.18 21.68 22.20
CA GLY A 247 17.77 22.83 23.00
C GLY A 247 16.26 22.88 23.24
N LEU A 248 15.45 22.46 22.27
CA LEU A 248 14.01 22.39 22.39
C LEU A 248 13.57 21.25 23.32
N GLN A 249 14.10 20.03 23.12
CA GLN A 249 13.76 18.86 23.94
C GLN A 249 14.04 19.07 25.43
N THR A 250 15.09 19.82 25.76
CA THR A 250 15.46 20.12 27.17
C THR A 250 14.58 21.18 27.82
N ARG A 251 13.78 21.93 27.06
CA ARG A 251 12.96 23.06 27.53
C ARG A 251 11.46 22.80 27.51
N ILE A 252 11.01 21.71 26.88
CA ILE A 252 9.60 21.30 26.85
C ILE A 252 9.26 20.34 27.99
N ARG A 253 7.97 20.23 28.35
CA ARG A 253 7.53 19.37 29.45
C ARG A 253 7.34 17.94 28.98
N ARG A 254 7.44 16.99 29.92
CA ARG A 254 7.05 15.59 29.67
C ARG A 254 5.56 15.53 29.32
N GLY A 255 5.26 15.12 28.09
CA GLY A 255 3.90 15.05 27.55
C GLY A 255 3.72 15.90 26.29
N ASP A 256 4.56 16.91 26.09
CA ASP A 256 4.59 17.70 24.85
C ASP A 256 5.18 16.86 23.70
N THR A 257 4.65 17.05 22.49
CA THR A 257 5.18 16.43 21.28
C THR A 257 5.87 17.49 20.42
N VAL A 258 7.15 17.28 20.16
CA VAL A 258 8.00 18.05 19.23
C VAL A 258 8.60 17.14 18.19
#